data_AF-A0A7R9G5P5-F1
#
_entry.id   AF-A0A7R9G5P5-F1
#
_cell.length_a   1.000
_cell.length_b   1.000
_cell.length_c   1.000
_cell.angle_alpha   90.00
_cell.angle_beta   90.00
_cell.angle_gamma   90.00
#
_symmetry.space_group_name_H-M   'P 1'
#
loop_
_entity.id
_entity.type
_entity.pdbx_description
1 polymer ?
#
loop_
_entity_poly.entity_id
_entity_poly.type
_entity_poly.pdbx_seq_one_letter_code
_entity_poly.pdbx_strand_id
1 'polypeptide(L)'
;MDPEHWGDPHVFRPERFLDDDGGLVTSDWLFPFALGRRRCMGETLARNSIFLFFVGILQKFQVSSAPGTKPPSIEPQPGITLSPQPYSAVLTPRDKEY
;
A
#
# COMPACT_ATOMS: atom_id res chain seq x y z
N MET A 1 -11.03 -9.63 0.84
CA MET A 1 -11.65 -9.88 -0.46
C MET A 1 -13.13 -10.20 -0.37
N ASP A 2 -13.74 -10.17 0.82
CA ASP A 2 -15.17 -10.38 0.99
C ASP A 2 -15.99 -9.24 0.33
N PRO A 3 -16.79 -9.50 -0.72
CA PRO A 3 -17.60 -8.47 -1.35
C PRO A 3 -18.72 -7.94 -0.45
N GLU A 4 -19.18 -8.67 0.57
CA GLU A 4 -20.21 -8.17 1.48
C GLU A 4 -19.67 -7.02 2.33
N HIS A 5 -18.43 -7.13 2.80
CA HIS A 5 -17.79 -6.08 3.58
C HIS A 5 -17.12 -5.00 2.73
N TRP A 6 -16.50 -5.41 1.62
CA TRP A 6 -15.70 -4.51 0.80
C TRP A 6 -16.40 -4.04 -0.48
N GLY A 7 -17.58 -4.54 -0.86
CA GLY A 7 -18.24 -4.20 -2.15
C GLY A 7 -17.41 -4.61 -3.36
N ASP A 8 -16.50 -3.73 -3.81
CA ASP A 8 -15.52 -3.92 -4.88
C ASP A 8 -14.08 -4.18 -4.35
N PRO A 9 -13.80 -5.36 -3.73
CA PRO A 9 -12.55 -5.66 -3.03
C PRO A 9 -11.29 -5.66 -3.91
N HIS A 10 -11.45 -5.80 -5.22
CA HIS A 10 -10.34 -5.84 -6.18
C HIS A 10 -9.94 -4.44 -6.69
N VAL A 11 -10.69 -3.40 -6.34
CA VAL A 11 -10.40 -2.02 -6.71
C VAL A 11 -9.53 -1.37 -5.61
N PHE A 12 -8.39 -0.81 -6.01
CA PHE A 12 -7.56 0.01 -5.13
C PHE A 12 -8.28 1.34 -4.86
N ARG A 13 -8.96 1.44 -3.71
CA ARG A 13 -9.76 2.60 -3.29
C ARG A 13 -9.38 3.04 -1.87
N PRO A 14 -8.41 3.96 -1.70
CA PRO A 14 -8.00 4.47 -0.38
C PRO A 14 -9.13 5.09 0.44
N GLU A 15 -10.14 5.63 -0.24
CA GLU A 15 -11.30 6.34 0.34
C GLU A 15 -12.13 5.42 1.25
N ARG A 16 -11.97 4.09 1.17
CA ARG A 16 -12.57 3.13 2.11
C ARG A 16 -12.15 3.32 3.56
N PHE A 17 -11.02 3.96 3.75
CA PHE A 17 -10.42 4.19 5.06
C PHE A 17 -10.61 5.65 5.49
N LEU A 18 -11.50 6.39 4.83
CA LEU A 18 -11.84 7.77 5.15
C LEU A 18 -13.33 7.89 5.51
N ASP A 19 -13.66 8.74 6.47
CA ASP A 19 -15.03 9.20 6.71
C ASP A 19 -15.39 10.39 5.80
N ASP A 20 -16.64 10.86 5.89
CA ASP A 20 -17.15 11.96 5.07
C ASP A 20 -16.42 13.30 5.31
N ASP A 21 -15.78 13.46 6.47
CA ASP A 21 -14.98 14.63 6.83
C ASP A 21 -13.49 14.46 6.46
N GLY A 22 -13.11 13.32 5.88
CA GLY A 22 -11.73 12.97 5.51
C GLY A 22 -10.87 12.44 6.66
N GLY A 23 -11.47 12.13 7.81
CA GLY A 23 -10.84 11.47 8.95
C GLY A 23 -10.53 10.01 8.66
N LEU A 24 -9.49 9.46 9.30
CA LEU A 24 -9.09 8.07 9.10
C LEU A 24 -10.02 7.12 9.87
N VAL A 25 -10.58 6.15 9.17
CA VAL A 25 -11.42 5.09 9.74
C VAL A 25 -10.67 3.75 9.72
N THR A 26 -10.62 3.08 10.87
CA THR A 26 -10.10 1.71 10.97
C THR A 26 -11.21 0.70 10.77
N SER A 27 -11.03 -0.22 9.82
CA SER A 27 -11.94 -1.33 9.60
C SER A 27 -11.57 -2.51 10.47
N ASP A 28 -12.50 -2.98 11.30
CA ASP A 28 -12.37 -4.22 12.08
C ASP A 28 -12.29 -5.47 11.20
N TRP A 29 -12.43 -5.36 9.88
CA TRP A 29 -12.32 -6.47 8.93
C TRP A 29 -10.97 -6.51 8.21
N LEU A 30 -10.04 -5.64 8.60
CA LEU A 30 -8.69 -5.58 8.03
C LEU A 30 -7.68 -6.30 8.94
N PHE A 31 -7.22 -7.49 8.53
CA PHE A 31 -6.31 -8.34 9.33
C PHE A 31 -4.99 -8.73 8.64
N PRO A 32 -4.18 -7.78 8.12
CA PRO A 32 -2.92 -8.09 7.44
C PRO A 32 -1.87 -8.74 8.36
N PHE A 33 -2.06 -8.65 9.69
CA PHE A 33 -1.16 -9.19 10.71
C PHE A 33 -1.78 -10.34 11.53
N ALA A 34 -2.88 -10.93 11.02
CA ALA A 34 -3.70 -11.93 11.71
C ALA A 34 -4.32 -11.43 13.04
N LEU A 35 -4.89 -12.34 13.81
CA LEU A 35 -5.61 -12.08 15.06
C LEU A 35 -5.19 -13.02 16.20
N GLY A 36 -5.51 -12.64 17.44
CA GLY A 36 -5.35 -13.49 18.61
C GLY A 36 -3.90 -13.67 19.09
N ARG A 37 -3.64 -14.77 19.81
CA ARG A 37 -2.35 -15.02 20.49
C ARG A 37 -1.14 -15.16 19.55
N ARG A 38 -1.37 -15.38 18.26
CA ARG A 38 -0.33 -15.53 17.22
C ARG A 38 -0.33 -14.36 16.23
N ARG A 39 -0.98 -13.25 16.57
CA ARG A 39 -0.88 -11.99 15.83
C ARG A 39 0.59 -11.61 15.65
N CYS A 40 0.92 -11.06 14.49
CA CYS A 40 2.31 -10.73 14.14
C CYS A 40 2.93 -9.82 15.22
N MET A 41 3.95 -10.33 15.92
CA MET A 41 4.67 -9.56 16.94
C MET A 41 5.38 -8.32 16.36
N GLY A 42 5.63 -8.32 15.05
CA GLY A 42 6.25 -7.21 14.32
C GLY A 42 5.29 -6.14 13.82
N GLU A 43 3.98 -6.21 14.10
CA GLU A 43 2.99 -5.29 13.51
C GLU A 43 3.33 -3.82 13.75
N THR A 44 3.64 -3.43 14.99
CA THR A 44 3.97 -2.03 15.31
C THR A 44 5.18 -1.54 14.52
N LEU A 45 6.23 -2.37 14.43
CA LEU A 45 7.42 -2.03 13.66
C LEU A 45 7.10 -1.94 12.17
N ALA A 46 6.32 -2.88 11.63
CA ALA A 46 5.93 -2.89 10.23
C ALA A 46 5.10 -1.64 9.86
N ARG A 47 4.11 -1.27 10.67
CA ARG A 47 3.30 -0.05 10.45
C ARG A 47 4.16 1.21 10.44
N ASN A 48 5.05 1.36 11.42
CA ASN A 48 5.94 2.52 11.50
C ASN A 48 6.91 2.56 10.31
N SER A 49 7.48 1.41 9.95
CA SER A 49 8.41 1.32 8.82
C SER A 49 7.72 1.64 7.50
N ILE A 50 6.55 1.05 7.24
CA ILE A 50 5.76 1.32 6.03
C ILE A 50 5.45 2.81 5.92
N PHE A 51 4.96 3.44 7.01
CA PHE A 51 4.65 4.86 7.01
C PHE A 51 5.88 5.72 6.71
N LEU A 52 6.97 5.51 7.44
CA LEU A 52 8.18 6.32 7.31
C LEU A 52 8.85 6.17 5.94
N PHE A 53 8.96 4.94 5.42
CA PHE A 53 9.54 4.72 4.09
C PHE A 53 8.63 5.24 2.98
N PHE A 54 7.32 4.96 3.04
CA PHE A 54 6.37 5.38 2.02
C PHE A 54 6.31 6.92 1.92
N VAL A 55 6.08 7.59 3.06
CA VAL A 55 6.03 9.06 3.11
C VAL A 55 7.40 9.65 2.77
N GLY A 56 8.49 9.10 3.30
CA GLY A 56 9.84 9.61 3.04
C GLY A 56 10.26 9.54 1.57
N ILE A 57 9.83 8.49 0.85
CA ILE A 57 10.04 8.37 -0.59
C ILE A 57 9.19 9.41 -1.33
N LEU A 58 7.88 9.47 -1.08
CA LEU A 58 6.96 10.36 -1.80
C LEU A 58 7.15 11.85 -1.48
N GLN A 59 7.68 12.16 -0.30
CA GLN A 59 8.05 13.53 0.07
C GLN A 59 9.24 14.03 -0.76
N LYS A 60 10.19 13.14 -1.07
CA LYS A 60 11.45 13.49 -1.76
C LYS A 60 11.43 13.24 -3.26
N PHE A 61 10.61 12.31 -3.73
CA PHE A 61 10.61 11.86 -5.11
C PHE A 61 9.19 11.79 -5.69
N GLN A 62 9.05 12.16 -6.95
CA GLN A 62 7.93 11.77 -7.78
C GLN A 62 8.24 10.39 -8.38
N VAL A 63 7.33 9.44 -8.18
CA VAL A 63 7.44 8.06 -8.69
C VAL A 63 6.64 7.96 -9.98
N SER A 64 7.26 7.49 -11.06
CA SER A 64 6.59 7.28 -12.35
C SER A 64 6.99 5.96 -13.02
N SER A 65 6.20 5.52 -13.99
CA SER A 65 6.54 4.35 -14.80
C SER A 65 7.78 4.61 -15.67
N ALA A 66 8.61 3.58 -15.85
CA ALA A 66 9.79 3.71 -16.69
C ALA A 66 9.40 3.97 -18.17
N PRO A 67 9.95 5.01 -18.83
CA PRO A 67 9.64 5.31 -20.22
C PRO A 67 9.89 4.12 -21.15
N GLY A 68 8.99 3.88 -22.10
CA GLY A 68 9.11 2.78 -23.06
C GLY A 68 8.85 1.38 -22.48
N THR A 69 8.43 1.27 -21.22
CA THR A 69 8.02 -0.01 -20.61
C THR A 69 6.51 -0.18 -20.60
N LYS A 70 6.04 -1.44 -20.57
CA LYS A 70 4.63 -1.73 -20.33
C LYS A 70 4.30 -1.42 -18.86
N PRO A 71 3.04 -1.04 -18.54
CA PRO A 71 2.60 -0.94 -17.15
C PRO A 71 2.93 -2.21 -16.37
N PRO A 72 3.33 -2.10 -15.08
CA PRO A 72 3.55 -3.27 -14.23
C PRO A 72 2.32 -4.17 -14.20
N SER A 73 2.53 -5.49 -14.19
CA SER A 73 1.43 -6.45 -14.02
C SER A 73 0.83 -6.30 -12.61
N ILE A 74 -0.50 -6.37 -12.53
CA ILE A 74 -1.23 -6.42 -11.25
C ILE A 74 -1.39 -7.86 -10.73
N GLU A 75 -0.98 -8.86 -11.52
CA GLU A 75 -0.98 -10.26 -11.08
C GLU A 75 0.19 -10.50 -10.10
N PRO A 76 -0.07 -11.00 -8.88
CA PRO A 76 0.99 -11.28 -7.94
C PRO A 76 1.80 -12.50 -8.37
N GLN A 77 3.09 -12.49 -8.08
CA GLN A 77 3.92 -13.67 -8.14
C GLN A 77 3.61 -14.57 -6.91
N PRO A 78 3.18 -15.83 -7.11
CA PRO A 78 2.81 -16.71 -6.01
C PRO A 78 4.03 -17.16 -5.21
N GLY A 79 3.85 -17.27 -3.89
CA GLY A 79 4.87 -17.68 -2.93
C GLY A 79 4.31 -17.71 -1.50
N ILE A 80 5.17 -17.84 -0.49
CA ILE A 80 4.76 -17.72 0.92
C ILE A 80 4.18 -16.33 1.22
N THR A 81 4.72 -15.31 0.54
CA THR A 81 4.17 -13.95 0.51
C THR A 81 3.84 -13.59 -0.94
N LEU A 82 2.85 -12.72 -1.13
CA LEU A 82 2.56 -12.15 -2.45
C LEU A 82 3.58 -11.06 -2.75
N SER A 83 4.20 -11.13 -3.92
CA SER A 83 5.13 -10.12 -4.41
C SER A 83 4.71 -9.65 -5.80
N PRO A 84 5.02 -8.41 -6.19
CA PRO A 84 4.80 -7.97 -7.56
C PRO A 84 5.75 -8.69 -8.50
N GLN A 85 5.33 -8.89 -9.75
CA GLN A 85 6.25 -9.28 -10.83
C GLN A 85 7.35 -8.21 -11.00
N PRO A 86 8.55 -8.57 -11.51
CA PRO A 86 9.62 -7.60 -11.74
C PRO A 86 9.15 -6.40 -12.58
N TYR A 87 9.38 -5.19 -12.08
CA TYR A 87 9.03 -3.94 -12.76
C TYR A 87 10.12 -2.88 -12.55
N SER A 88 10.08 -1.83 -13.37
CA SER A 88 10.95 -0.66 -13.24
C SER A 88 10.12 0.60 -13.04
N ALA A 89 10.62 1.48 -12.17
CA ALA A 89 10.04 2.79 -11.91
C ALA A 89 11.16 3.84 -11.92
N VAL A 90 10.79 5.08 -12.24
CA VAL A 90 11.68 6.23 -12.18
C VAL A 90 11.34 7.04 -10.93
N LEU A 91 12.38 7.39 -10.18
CA LEU A 91 12.31 8.26 -9.01
C LEU A 91 12.95 9.59 -9.36
N THR A 92 12.14 10.62 -9.63
CA THR A 92 12.62 11.96 -9.92
C THR A 92 12.59 12.79 -8.64
N PRO A 93 13.70 13.40 -8.18
CA PRO A 93 13.66 14.29 -7.02
C PRO A 93 12.61 15.39 -7.18
N ARG A 94 11.83 15.67 -6.13
CA ARG A 94 10.94 16.83 -6.11
C ARG A 94 11.75 18.09 -5.84
N ASP A 95 11.42 19.17 -6.54
CA ASP A 95 12.00 20.49 -6.25
C ASP A 95 11.63 20.89 -4.82
N LYS A 96 12.62 21.37 -4.07
CA LYS A 96 12.38 21.95 -2.75
C LYS A 96 11.83 23.36 -2.96
N GLU A 97 10.52 23.54 -2.90
CA GLU A 97 9.98 24.86 -2.56
C GLU A 97 10.39 25.15 -1.10
N TYR A 98 11.27 26.13 -0.94
CA TYR A 98 11.68 26.71 0.34
C TYR A 98 10.88 27.98 0.61
#